data_AF-A0A5E4KAY2-F1
#
_entry.id   AF-A0A5E4KAY2-F1
#
_cell.length_a   1.000
_cell.length_b   1.000
_cell.length_c   1.000
_cell.angle_alpha   90.00
_cell.angle_beta   90.00
_cell.angle_gamma   90.00
#
_symmetry.space_group_name_H-M   'P 1'
#
loop_
_entity.id
_entity.type
_entity.pdbx_description
1 polymer ?
#
loop_
_entity_poly.entity_id
_entity_poly.type
_entity_poly.pdbx_seq_one_letter_code
_entity_poly.pdbx_strand_id
1 'polypeptide(L)' 'MNIRMKHTSLNFTVLIEQDENGMYIAKVPDIPGCYTQGKTVEQAVERVREAIQVCLEAEKGENIS' A
#
# COMPACT_ATOMS: atom_id res chain seq x y z
N MET A 1 12.74 19.97 -25.79
CA MET A 1 12.82 18.61 -25.22
C MET A 1 11.47 18.26 -24.59
N ASN A 2 10.78 17.23 -25.08
CA ASN A 2 9.55 16.74 -24.44
C ASN A 2 9.89 15.52 -23.60
N ILE A 3 9.80 15.66 -22.29
CA ILE A 3 10.01 14.57 -21.34
C ILE A 3 8.65 13.87 -21.19
N ARG A 4 8.53 12.64 -21.71
CA ARG A 4 7.28 11.86 -21.66
C ARG A 4 7.36 10.92 -20.45
N MET A 5 6.80 11.34 -19.31
CA MET A 5 6.69 10.49 -18.12
C MET A 5 5.67 9.37 -18.40
N LYS A 6 6.10 8.10 -18.33
CA LYS A 6 5.20 6.94 -18.38
C LYS A 6 4.57 6.76 -17.00
N HIS A 7 3.30 7.10 -16.85
CA HIS A 7 2.54 6.72 -15.65
C HIS A 7 2.09 5.27 -15.78
N THR A 8 2.78 4.38 -15.06
CA THR A 8 2.34 2.99 -14.89
C THR A 8 1.29 2.97 -13.78
N SER A 9 0.03 2.65 -14.13
CA SER A 9 -1.02 2.39 -13.14
C SER A 9 -0.80 1.01 -12.54
N LEU A 10 -0.64 0.95 -11.22
CA LEU A 10 -0.55 -0.30 -10.46
C LEU A 10 -1.86 -0.48 -9.70
N ASN A 11 -2.42 -1.69 -9.77
CA ASN A 11 -3.62 -2.06 -9.03
C ASN A 11 -3.24 -3.10 -7.99
N PHE A 12 -3.56 -2.82 -6.73
CA PHE A 12 -3.30 -3.73 -5.61
C PHE A 12 -4.63 -4.22 -5.03
N THR A 13 -4.71 -5.51 -4.73
CA THR A 13 -5.85 -6.06 -4.01
C THR A 13 -5.62 -5.87 -2.51
N VAL A 14 -6.60 -5.27 -1.82
CA VAL A 14 -6.53 -5.09 -0.37
C VAL A 14 -7.57 -6.00 0.28
N LEU A 15 -7.12 -6.89 1.15
CA LEU A 15 -7.98 -7.71 2.01
C LEU A 15 -8.25 -6.95 3.30
N ILE A 16 -9.52 -6.79 3.67
CA ILE A 16 -9.94 -6.14 4.91
C ILE A 16 -10.60 -7.18 5.81
N GLU A 17 -10.10 -7.30 7.02
CA GLU A 17 -10.64 -8.16 8.07
C GLU A 17 -10.89 -7.32 9.33
N GLN A 18 -11.90 -7.67 10.12
CA GLN A 18 -12.12 -7.05 11.43
C GLN A 18 -11.76 -8.06 12.52
N ASP A 19 -10.95 -7.63 13.49
CA ASP A 19 -10.54 -8.47 14.62
C ASP A 19 -11.58 -8.49 15.75
N GLU A 20 -11.30 -9.29 16.79
CA GLU A 20 -12.15 -9.44 17.97
C GLU A 20 -12.32 -8.14 18.79
N ASN A 21 -11.42 -7.17 18.62
CA ASN A 21 -11.46 -5.87 19.29
C ASN A 21 -12.17 -4.79 18.45
N GLY A 22 -12.69 -5.15 17.27
CA GLY A 22 -13.34 -4.24 16.34
C GLY A 22 -12.38 -3.40 15.50
N MET A 23 -11.09 -3.71 15.51
CA MET A 23 -10.08 -3.07 14.65
C MET A 23 -10.12 -3.67 13.24
N TYR A 24 -10.03 -2.82 12.24
CA TYR A 24 -9.92 -3.22 10.85
C TYR A 24 -8.46 -3.39 10.47
N ILE A 25 -8.11 -4.54 9.93
CA ILE A 25 -6.79 -4.91 9.45
C ILE A 25 -6.85 -4.91 7.92
N ALA A 26 -5.96 -4.15 7.28
CA ALA A 26 -5.78 -4.14 5.84
C ALA A 26 -4.48 -4.85 5.47
N LYS A 27 -4.57 -5.81 4.53
CA LYS A 27 -3.44 -6.60 4.02
C LYS A 27 -3.35 -6.46 2.51
N VAL A 28 -2.12 -6.34 2.00
CA VAL A 28 -1.84 -6.40 0.56
C VAL A 28 -1.11 -7.70 0.24
N PRO A 29 -1.77 -8.73 -0.31
CA PRO A 29 -1.12 -10.00 -0.63
C PRO A 29 0.06 -9.87 -1.59
N ASP A 30 -0.02 -8.91 -2.51
CA ASP A 30 1.03 -8.60 -3.49
C ASP A 30 2.30 -8.01 -2.86
N ILE A 31 2.21 -7.46 -1.64
CA ILE A 31 3.34 -6.89 -0.90
C ILE A 31 3.49 -7.64 0.43
N PRO A 32 4.30 -8.71 0.48
CA PRO A 32 4.49 -9.49 1.69
C PRO A 32 4.95 -8.61 2.86
N GLY A 33 4.25 -8.71 4.00
CA GLY A 33 4.57 -7.88 5.17
C GLY A 33 3.87 -6.53 5.21
N CYS A 34 3.13 -6.13 4.16
CA CYS A 34 2.34 -4.92 4.17
C CYS A 34 0.99 -5.16 4.85
N TYR A 35 0.94 -4.77 6.12
CA TYR A 35 -0.26 -4.79 6.95
C TYR A 35 -0.43 -3.43 7.62
N THR A 36 -1.65 -2.92 7.63
CA THR A 36 -2.01 -1.73 8.40
C THR A 36 -3.28 -2.02 9.18
N GLN A 37 -3.57 -1.16 10.16
CA GLN A 37 -4.77 -1.29 10.98
C GLN A 37 -5.43 0.08 11.20
N GLY A 38 -6.73 0.08 11.45
CA GLY A 38 -7.50 1.29 11.74
C GLY A 38 -8.76 0.98 12.56
N LYS A 39 -9.30 2.00 13.23
CA LYS A 39 -10.60 1.90 13.92
C LYS A 39 -11.77 1.84 12.95
N THR A 40 -11.56 2.25 11.70
CA THR A 40 -12.53 2.14 10.61
C THR A 40 -11.85 1.59 9.36
N VAL A 41 -12.65 1.10 8.41
CA VAL A 41 -12.17 0.62 7.11
C VAL A 41 -11.41 1.72 6.38
N GLU A 42 -11.94 2.95 6.38
CA GLU A 42 -11.33 4.10 5.69
C GLU A 42 -9.94 4.39 6.24
N GLN A 43 -9.77 4.36 7.57
CA GLN A 43 -8.48 4.58 8.19
C GLN A 43 -7.47 3.48 7.84
N ALA A 44 -7.89 2.21 7.83
CA ALA A 44 -7.01 1.11 7.44
C ALA A 44 -6.58 1.23 5.97
N VAL A 45 -7.52 1.60 5.08
CA VAL A 45 -7.27 1.81 3.65
C VAL A 45 -6.40 3.03 3.37
N GLU A 46 -6.57 4.13 4.08
CA GLU A 46 -5.70 5.31 3.94
C GLU A 46 -4.25 4.95 4.29
N ARG A 47 -4.05 4.29 5.41
CA ARG A 47 -2.72 3.83 5.86
C ARG A 47 -2.09 2.82 4.89
N VAL A 48 -2.87 1.89 4.34
CA VAL A 48 -2.32 0.89 3.42
C VAL A 48 -1.86 1.52 2.10
N ARG A 49 -2.53 2.59 1.65
CA ARG A 49 -2.09 3.35 0.47
C ARG A 49 -0.74 4.03 0.69
N GLU A 50 -0.55 4.65 1.85
CA GLU A 50 0.74 5.24 2.23
C GLU A 50 1.84 4.17 2.33
N ALA A 51 1.53 3.03 2.96
CA ALA A 51 2.47 1.92 3.07
C ALA A 51 2.89 1.37 1.70
N ILE A 52 1.94 1.17 0.78
CA ILE A 52 2.24 0.77 -0.62
C ILE A 52 3.16 1.79 -1.28
N GLN A 53 2.90 3.09 -1.12
CA GLN A 53 3.73 4.13 -1.70
C GLN A 53 5.17 4.06 -1.17
N VAL A 54 5.35 3.92 0.15
CA VAL A 54 6.69 3.78 0.76
C VAL A 54 7.41 2.55 0.24
N CYS A 55 6.72 1.41 0.09
CA CYS A 55 7.31 0.19 -0.49
C CYS A 55 7.79 0.42 -1.93
N LEU A 56 6.97 1.06 -2.76
CA LEU A 56 7.33 1.37 -4.15
C LEU A 56 8.47 2.39 -4.27
N GLU A 57 8.56 3.32 -3.32
CA GLU A 57 9.67 4.26 -3.24
C GLU A 57 10.97 3.57 -2.81
N ALA A 58 10.91 2.62 -1.87
CA ALA A 58 12.05 1.81 -1.46
C ALA A 58 12.59 0.95 -2.61
N GLU A 59 11.72 0.27 -3.37
CA GLU A 59 12.12 -0.51 -4.55
C GLU A 59 12.76 0.36 -5.65
N LYS A 60 12.29 1.60 -5.82
CA LYS A 60 12.91 2.58 -6.73
C LYS A 60 14.22 3.15 -6.19
N GLY A 61 14.48 3.08 -4.89
CA GLY A 61 15.76 3.47 -4.29
C GLY A 61 16.88 2.47 -4.54
N GLU A 62 16.57 1.21 -4.84
CA GLU A 62 17.55 0.14 -5.06
C GLU A 62 18.05 0.01 -6.51
N ASN A 63 17.55 0.84 -7.43
CA ASN A 63 17.97 0.85 -8.85
C ASN A 63 18.79 2.09 -9.26
N ILE A 64 19.28 2.85 -8.28
CA ILE A 64 20.33 3.87 -8.44
C ILE A 64 21.63 3.31 -7.86
N SER A 65 22.31 2.48 -8.66
CA SER A 65 23.74 2.12 -8.53
C SER A 65 24.38 2.19 -9.89
#